data_AF-A0A2G5UAB9-F1
#
_entry.id   AF-A0A2G5UAB9-F1
#
_cell.length_a   1.000
_cell.length_b   1.000
_cell.length_c   1.000
_cell.angle_alpha   90.00
_cell.angle_beta   90.00
_cell.angle_gamma   90.00
#
_symmetry.space_group_name_H-M   'P 1'
#
loop_
_entity.id
_entity.type
_entity.pdbx_description
1 polymer ?
#
loop_
_entity_poly.entity_id
_entity_poly.type
_entity_poly.pdbx_seq_one_letter_code
_entity_poly.pdbx_strand_id
1 'polypeptide(L)'
;MENGYSWWIAVIFTFGETAGSGLVALPNAMLSLGLVGGIITLIIMCLIPFYTATLLGNNWIIMKTRWSEYTEHCRNPYPEMAQKAMGDWVGHFTSFCTYLTIFGGTAVFSLLAAKTLSEILNGFGIPATMCTTLIAVGVILWPFVMLKSPMHFWQVSIVATVSTVTAVALIMFGYFLDAKGCQQLSTYPEFSPAAASNSLATIIFAYGGHPCIPTIVHDMKTPQHFFRTFLLSYIGLFLLYTPVSLLGFWIYGDSVSDSIISSIQNDTLRRGISILIAIHVFFSVLIIANPLLQSSEQVFGVKQAKYGNFETVRIILVS
;
A
#
# COMPACT_ATOMS: atom_id res chain seq x y z
N MET A 1 8.52 -20.27 -14.12
CA MET A 1 7.66 -21.01 -13.18
C MET A 1 6.34 -21.32 -13.87
N GLU A 2 5.97 -22.59 -13.99
CA GLU A 2 4.72 -23.01 -14.65
C GLU A 2 3.46 -22.48 -13.94
N ASN A 3 3.56 -22.20 -12.63
CA ASN A 3 2.45 -21.78 -11.76
C ASN A 3 2.38 -20.27 -11.44
N GLY A 4 3.16 -19.41 -12.10
CA GLY A 4 3.13 -17.96 -11.85
C GLY A 4 1.83 -17.26 -12.32
N TYR A 5 1.62 -16.02 -11.92
CA TYR A 5 0.55 -15.18 -12.50
C TYR A 5 1.05 -14.42 -13.75
N SER A 6 0.13 -13.95 -14.57
CA SER A 6 0.44 -13.19 -15.79
C SER A 6 0.94 -11.77 -15.47
N TRP A 7 1.70 -11.18 -16.38
CA TRP A 7 2.27 -9.84 -16.17
C TRP A 7 1.20 -8.74 -15.97
N TRP A 8 -0.01 -8.87 -16.52
CA TRP A 8 -1.08 -7.90 -16.27
C TRP A 8 -1.67 -8.03 -14.86
N ILE A 9 -1.67 -9.23 -14.26
CA ILE A 9 -2.01 -9.41 -12.85
C ILE A 9 -0.92 -8.75 -11.99
N ALA A 10 0.35 -8.81 -12.42
CA ALA A 10 1.44 -8.09 -11.77
C ALA A 10 1.23 -6.57 -11.77
N VAL A 11 0.60 -6.01 -12.82
CA VAL A 11 0.22 -4.58 -12.87
C VAL A 11 -0.79 -4.28 -11.78
N ILE A 12 -1.83 -5.11 -11.65
CA ILE A 12 -2.85 -4.96 -10.61
C ILE A 12 -2.24 -5.10 -9.22
N PHE A 13 -1.34 -6.07 -9.01
CA PHE A 13 -0.63 -6.21 -7.74
C PHE A 13 0.21 -4.99 -7.39
N THR A 14 1.07 -4.54 -8.32
CA THR A 14 1.94 -3.39 -8.07
C THR A 14 1.10 -2.13 -7.83
N PHE A 15 0.07 -1.92 -8.66
CA PHE A 15 -0.85 -0.81 -8.50
C PHE A 15 -1.60 -0.89 -7.18
N GLY A 16 -2.25 -2.01 -6.85
CA GLY A 16 -3.07 -2.15 -5.65
C GLY A 16 -2.28 -2.13 -4.35
N GLU A 17 -1.06 -2.67 -4.34
CA GLU A 17 -0.17 -2.60 -3.18
C GLU A 17 0.23 -1.16 -2.87
N THR A 18 0.57 -0.39 -3.91
CA THR A 18 0.97 1.01 -3.73
C THR A 18 -0.24 1.94 -3.56
N ALA A 19 -1.32 1.71 -4.29
CA ALA A 19 -2.55 2.51 -4.32
C ALA A 19 -3.42 2.25 -3.08
N GLY A 20 -3.17 2.99 -2.01
CA GLY A 20 -3.89 2.77 -0.76
C GLY A 20 -3.85 3.94 0.22
N SER A 21 -3.29 3.70 1.41
CA SER A 21 -3.36 4.64 2.53
C SER A 21 -2.69 5.98 2.28
N GLY A 22 -1.66 6.03 1.43
CA GLY A 22 -1.01 7.28 1.07
C GLY A 22 -1.98 8.23 0.37
N LEU A 23 -2.81 7.71 -0.54
CA LEU A 23 -3.75 8.50 -1.36
C LEU A 23 -4.64 9.41 -0.53
N VAL A 24 -5.23 8.88 0.55
CA VAL A 24 -6.25 9.61 1.32
C VAL A 24 -5.65 10.80 2.07
N ALA A 25 -4.33 10.79 2.31
CA ALA A 25 -3.59 11.87 2.96
C ALA A 25 -2.88 12.81 1.96
N LEU A 26 -2.82 12.46 0.66
CA LEU A 26 -2.10 13.25 -0.34
C LEU A 26 -2.61 14.70 -0.49
N PRO A 27 -3.94 14.98 -0.46
CA PRO A 27 -4.40 16.37 -0.53
C PRO A 27 -3.87 17.24 0.62
N ASN A 28 -3.85 16.69 1.85
CA ASN A 28 -3.30 17.38 3.02
C ASN A 28 -1.78 17.61 2.89
N ALA A 29 -1.06 16.59 2.41
CA ALA A 29 0.37 16.70 2.16
C ALA A 29 0.68 17.76 1.08
N MET A 30 -0.14 17.82 0.04
CA MET A 30 -0.02 18.82 -1.02
C MET A 30 -0.27 20.24 -0.51
N LEU A 31 -1.21 20.44 0.41
CA LEU A 31 -1.46 21.75 1.02
C LEU A 31 -0.25 22.30 1.77
N SER A 32 0.40 21.46 2.58
CA SER A 32 1.58 21.85 3.36
C SER A 32 2.82 22.15 2.50
N LEU A 33 2.93 21.52 1.32
CA LEU A 33 3.98 21.78 0.34
C LEU A 33 3.67 22.97 -0.59
N GLY A 34 2.41 23.42 -0.58
CA GLY A 34 1.87 24.35 -1.57
C GLY A 34 1.70 23.71 -2.96
N LEU A 35 0.98 24.40 -3.85
CA LEU A 35 0.62 23.88 -5.17
C LEU A 35 1.85 23.45 -5.99
N VAL A 36 2.84 24.34 -6.13
CA VAL A 36 4.03 24.11 -6.96
C VAL A 36 4.91 23.01 -6.35
N GLY A 37 5.20 23.10 -5.04
CA GLY A 37 6.00 22.11 -4.33
C GLY A 37 5.34 20.73 -4.34
N GLY A 38 4.02 20.67 -4.14
CA GLY A 38 3.23 19.44 -4.21
C GLY A 38 3.27 18.78 -5.59
N ILE A 39 3.02 19.53 -6.68
CA ILE A 39 3.08 18.98 -8.05
C ILE A 39 4.47 18.44 -8.38
N ILE A 40 5.52 19.22 -8.10
CA ILE A 40 6.90 18.80 -8.33
C ILE A 40 7.21 17.52 -7.55
N THR A 41 6.81 17.48 -6.28
CA THR A 41 7.04 16.31 -5.42
C THR A 41 6.28 15.09 -5.92
N LEU A 42 5.02 15.22 -6.35
CA LEU A 42 4.24 14.11 -6.92
C LEU A 42 4.87 13.56 -8.22
N ILE A 43 5.38 14.43 -9.10
CA ILE A 43 6.06 14.00 -10.34
C ILE A 43 7.36 13.28 -10.00
N ILE A 44 8.21 13.87 -9.16
CA ILE A 44 9.51 13.28 -8.78
C ILE A 44 9.28 11.94 -8.06
N MET A 45 8.33 11.88 -7.13
CA MET A 45 8.00 10.66 -6.38
C MET A 45 7.24 9.63 -7.20
N CYS A 46 6.76 9.95 -8.39
CA CYS A 46 6.35 8.93 -9.36
C CYS A 46 7.55 8.40 -10.15
N LEU A 47 8.42 9.29 -10.66
CA LEU A 47 9.51 8.94 -11.56
C LEU A 47 10.64 8.17 -10.87
N ILE A 48 11.04 8.58 -9.66
CA ILE A 48 12.14 7.93 -8.92
C ILE A 48 11.76 6.49 -8.55
N PRO A 49 10.63 6.23 -7.84
CA PRO A 49 10.13 4.89 -7.57
C PRO A 49 9.95 4.02 -8.81
N PHE A 50 9.42 4.55 -9.91
CA PHE A 50 9.35 3.84 -11.18
C PHE A 50 10.74 3.41 -11.67
N TYR A 51 11.70 4.33 -11.69
CA TYR A 51 13.06 4.02 -12.11
C TYR A 51 13.71 2.95 -11.21
N THR A 52 13.67 3.13 -9.89
CA THR A 52 14.25 2.16 -8.96
C THR A 52 13.54 0.82 -8.97
N ALA A 53 12.23 0.78 -9.21
CA ALA A 53 11.47 -0.44 -9.46
C ALA A 53 12.02 -1.22 -10.67
N THR A 54 12.33 -0.53 -11.77
CA THR A 54 12.91 -1.17 -12.96
C THR A 54 14.32 -1.68 -12.71
N LEU A 55 15.12 -1.00 -11.89
CA LEU A 55 16.44 -1.48 -11.46
C LEU A 55 16.33 -2.76 -10.64
N LEU A 56 15.39 -2.82 -9.69
CA LEU A 56 15.12 -4.02 -8.89
C LEU A 56 14.63 -5.19 -9.76
N GLY A 57 13.73 -4.91 -10.71
CA GLY A 57 13.29 -5.91 -11.68
C GLY A 57 14.45 -6.48 -12.49
N ASN A 58 15.30 -5.62 -13.06
CA ASN A 58 16.50 -6.04 -13.78
C ASN A 58 17.44 -6.86 -12.91
N ASN A 59 17.72 -6.41 -11.69
CA ASN A 59 18.59 -7.12 -10.75
C ASN A 59 18.05 -8.52 -10.47
N TRP A 60 16.73 -8.65 -10.27
CA TRP A 60 16.12 -9.95 -10.03
C TRP A 60 16.18 -10.89 -11.25
N ILE A 61 16.04 -10.37 -12.47
CA ILE A 61 16.25 -11.17 -13.69
C ILE A 61 17.69 -11.69 -13.77
N ILE A 62 18.68 -10.87 -13.41
CA ILE A 62 20.09 -11.28 -13.35
C ILE A 62 20.27 -12.40 -12.32
N MET A 63 19.68 -12.28 -11.14
CA MET A 63 19.72 -13.32 -10.10
C MET A 63 19.22 -14.66 -10.62
N LYS A 64 18.03 -14.68 -11.23
CA LYS A 64 17.42 -15.90 -11.79
C LYS A 64 18.23 -16.50 -12.93
N THR A 65 18.94 -15.68 -13.69
CA THR A 65 19.75 -16.14 -14.83
C THR A 65 21.08 -16.72 -14.38
N ARG A 66 21.67 -16.17 -13.31
CA ARG A 66 23.03 -16.50 -12.86
C ARG A 66 23.08 -17.61 -11.81
N TRP A 67 22.04 -17.76 -11.00
CA TRP A 67 21.98 -18.80 -9.97
C TRP A 67 20.68 -19.61 -10.08
N SER A 68 20.82 -20.93 -10.26
CA SER A 68 19.69 -21.85 -10.43
C SER A 68 18.79 -21.92 -9.18
N GLU A 69 19.34 -21.68 -7.99
CA GLU A 69 18.60 -21.69 -6.72
C GLU A 69 17.41 -20.70 -6.68
N TYR A 70 17.49 -19.59 -7.41
CA TYR A 70 16.41 -18.58 -7.48
C TYR A 70 15.39 -18.86 -8.60
N THR A 71 15.51 -20.00 -9.28
CA THR A 71 14.50 -20.47 -10.24
C THR A 71 13.27 -21.02 -9.51
N GLU A 72 13.49 -21.57 -8.32
CA GLU A 72 12.46 -22.02 -7.38
C GLU A 72 12.07 -20.90 -6.40
N HIS A 73 11.19 -21.22 -5.45
CA HIS A 73 10.66 -20.24 -4.49
C HIS A 73 11.76 -19.56 -3.68
N CYS A 74 11.86 -18.23 -3.80
CA CYS A 74 12.69 -17.40 -2.95
C CYS A 74 11.81 -16.59 -1.99
N ARG A 75 12.04 -16.75 -0.69
CA ARG A 75 11.23 -16.12 0.36
C ARG A 75 11.46 -14.61 0.47
N ASN A 76 12.73 -14.19 0.44
CA ASN A 76 13.15 -12.79 0.61
C ASN A 76 14.07 -12.34 -0.53
N PRO A 77 13.54 -12.15 -1.75
CA PRO A 77 14.36 -11.81 -2.91
C PRO A 77 15.18 -10.52 -2.77
N TYR A 78 14.67 -9.50 -2.05
CA TYR A 78 15.34 -8.19 -1.98
C TYR A 78 16.66 -8.23 -1.18
N PRO A 79 16.70 -8.75 0.05
CA PRO A 79 17.97 -8.94 0.76
C PRO A 79 18.96 -9.88 0.05
N GLU A 80 18.47 -10.93 -0.61
CA GLU A 80 19.30 -11.88 -1.36
C GLU A 80 20.06 -11.21 -2.51
N MET A 81 19.42 -10.27 -3.22
CA MET A 81 20.09 -9.44 -4.23
C MET A 81 21.24 -8.63 -3.63
N ALA A 82 21.01 -8.03 -2.47
CA ALA A 82 22.01 -7.21 -1.78
C ALA A 82 23.19 -8.06 -1.28
N GLN A 83 22.91 -9.23 -0.71
CA GLN A 83 23.91 -10.20 -0.29
C GLN A 83 24.74 -10.69 -1.49
N LYS A 84 24.05 -11.03 -2.59
CA LYS A 84 24.58 -11.28 -3.95
C LYS A 84 25.66 -10.31 -4.38
N ALA A 85 25.30 -9.03 -4.33
CA ALA A 85 26.09 -7.97 -4.91
C ALA A 85 27.22 -7.47 -4.00
N MET A 86 26.98 -7.42 -2.68
CA MET A 86 27.83 -6.66 -1.75
C MET A 86 28.20 -7.42 -0.47
N GLY A 87 27.84 -8.70 -0.36
CA GLY A 87 28.18 -9.56 0.76
C GLY A 87 27.19 -9.51 1.93
N ASP A 88 27.45 -10.36 2.92
CA ASP A 88 26.50 -10.70 3.98
C ASP A 88 26.06 -9.50 4.82
N TRP A 89 26.96 -8.56 5.12
CA TRP A 89 26.62 -7.39 5.94
C TRP A 89 25.53 -6.54 5.29
N VAL A 90 25.63 -6.29 3.97
CA VAL A 90 24.63 -5.49 3.24
C VAL A 90 23.32 -6.28 3.09
N GLY A 91 23.39 -7.60 2.95
CA GLY A 91 22.21 -8.48 2.99
C GLY A 91 21.42 -8.37 4.30
N HIS A 92 22.11 -8.44 5.45
CA HIS A 92 21.47 -8.26 6.76
C HIS A 92 20.91 -6.85 6.95
N PHE A 93 21.66 -5.82 6.56
CA PHE A 93 21.20 -4.43 6.63
C PHE A 93 19.95 -4.20 5.78
N THR A 94 19.92 -4.74 4.56
CA THR A 94 18.76 -4.66 3.65
C THR A 94 17.55 -5.41 4.21
N SER A 95 17.78 -6.57 4.84
CA SER A 95 16.74 -7.30 5.57
C SER A 95 16.13 -6.45 6.69
N PHE A 96 16.97 -5.83 7.53
CA PHE A 96 16.52 -4.96 8.60
C PHE A 96 15.67 -3.80 8.08
N CYS A 97 16.15 -3.06 7.07
CA CYS A 97 15.40 -1.96 6.45
C CYS A 97 14.07 -2.42 5.84
N THR A 98 14.07 -3.59 5.19
CA THR A 98 12.87 -4.20 4.62
C THR A 98 11.84 -4.51 5.70
N TYR A 99 12.24 -5.19 6.78
CA TYR A 99 11.32 -5.52 7.87
C TYR A 99 10.82 -4.28 8.61
N LEU A 100 11.67 -3.28 8.84
CA LEU A 100 11.26 -2.02 9.43
C LEU A 100 10.19 -1.32 8.58
N THR A 101 10.38 -1.31 7.25
CA THR A 101 9.43 -0.71 6.30
C THR A 101 8.10 -1.45 6.31
N ILE A 102 8.13 -2.78 6.23
CA ILE A 102 6.90 -3.59 6.21
C ILE A 102 6.16 -3.48 7.55
N PHE A 103 6.88 -3.43 8.68
CA PHE A 103 6.29 -3.23 10.01
C PHE A 103 5.61 -1.87 10.12
N GLY A 104 6.30 -0.80 9.70
CA GLY A 104 5.73 0.55 9.65
C GLY A 104 4.50 0.63 8.75
N GLY A 105 4.56 0.04 7.55
CA GLY A 105 3.42 -0.03 6.62
C GLY A 105 2.22 -0.77 7.20
N THR A 106 2.46 -1.91 7.84
CA THR A 106 1.42 -2.69 8.54
C THR A 106 0.76 -1.87 9.67
N ALA A 107 1.56 -1.12 10.43
CA ALA A 107 1.06 -0.24 11.48
C ALA A 107 0.19 0.89 10.92
N VAL A 108 0.64 1.57 9.86
CA VAL A 108 -0.12 2.65 9.21
C VAL A 108 -1.43 2.15 8.62
N PHE A 109 -1.41 1.01 7.94
CA PHE A 109 -2.64 0.40 7.44
C PHE A 109 -3.59 -0.01 8.57
N SER A 110 -3.08 -0.56 9.67
CA SER A 110 -3.91 -0.91 10.84
C SER A 110 -4.56 0.32 11.47
N LEU A 111 -3.84 1.43 11.57
CA LEU A 111 -4.38 2.71 12.05
C LEU A 111 -5.45 3.26 11.09
N LEU A 112 -5.21 3.19 9.78
CA LEU A 112 -6.19 3.62 8.79
C LEU A 112 -7.46 2.75 8.83
N ALA A 113 -7.33 1.42 8.96
CA ALA A 113 -8.45 0.51 9.14
C ALA A 113 -9.26 0.84 10.41
N ALA A 114 -8.56 1.13 11.52
CA ALA A 114 -9.20 1.50 12.78
C ALA A 114 -9.97 2.83 12.64
N LYS A 115 -9.39 3.83 11.96
CA LYS A 115 -10.01 5.13 11.70
C LYS A 115 -11.27 4.96 10.84
N THR A 116 -11.18 4.27 9.70
CA THR A 116 -12.32 4.07 8.81
C THR A 116 -13.42 3.25 9.47
N LEU A 117 -13.08 2.21 10.22
CA LEU A 117 -14.06 1.43 10.99
C LEU A 117 -14.76 2.29 12.05
N SER A 118 -14.03 3.18 12.73
CA SER A 118 -14.59 4.11 13.71
C SER A 118 -15.58 5.07 13.05
N GLU A 119 -15.24 5.63 11.90
CA GLU A 119 -16.13 6.54 11.14
C GLU A 119 -17.40 5.82 10.68
N ILE A 120 -17.27 4.58 10.20
CA ILE A 120 -18.41 3.75 9.78
C ILE A 120 -19.35 3.48 10.96
N LEU A 121 -18.82 3.02 12.10
CA LEU A 121 -19.62 2.68 13.29
C LEU A 121 -20.34 3.92 13.85
N ASN A 122 -19.62 5.04 14.01
CA ASN A 122 -20.23 6.30 14.46
C ASN A 122 -21.30 6.78 13.46
N GLY A 123 -21.09 6.57 12.16
CA GLY A 123 -22.08 6.88 11.12
C GLY A 123 -23.36 6.04 11.18
N PHE A 124 -23.35 4.91 11.90
CA PHE A 124 -24.52 4.08 12.23
C PHE A 124 -25.05 4.32 13.66
N GLY A 125 -24.50 5.30 14.38
CA GLY A 125 -24.89 5.61 15.76
C GLY A 125 -24.29 4.68 16.81
N ILE A 126 -23.31 3.85 16.44
CA ILE A 126 -22.56 3.01 17.39
C ILE A 126 -21.32 3.79 17.83
N PRO A 127 -21.26 4.28 19.08
CA PRO A 127 -20.13 5.07 19.54
C PRO A 127 -18.85 4.22 19.54
N ALA A 128 -17.88 4.62 18.73
CA ALA A 128 -16.62 3.92 18.57
C ALA A 128 -15.45 4.91 18.63
N THR A 129 -14.39 4.54 19.34
CA THR A 129 -13.13 5.29 19.36
C THR A 129 -12.07 4.55 18.55
N MET A 130 -11.07 5.28 18.05
CA MET A 130 -9.94 4.65 17.35
C MET A 130 -9.24 3.57 18.19
N CYS A 131 -9.17 3.73 19.51
CA CYS A 131 -8.58 2.72 20.39
C CYS A 131 -9.39 1.42 20.38
N THR A 132 -10.72 1.51 20.50
CA THR A 132 -11.60 0.33 20.46
C THR A 132 -11.60 -0.36 19.10
N THR A 133 -11.60 0.42 18.02
CA THR A 133 -11.61 -0.14 16.65
C THR A 133 -10.25 -0.69 16.25
N LEU A 134 -9.14 -0.16 16.77
CA LEU A 134 -7.81 -0.74 16.55
C LEU A 134 -7.69 -2.14 17.15
N ILE A 135 -8.19 -2.34 18.37
CA ILE A 135 -8.25 -3.66 19.00
C ILE A 135 -9.14 -4.60 18.16
N ALA A 136 -10.32 -4.12 17.73
CA ALA A 136 -11.23 -4.89 16.90
C ALA A 136 -10.59 -5.30 15.57
N VAL A 137 -9.90 -4.39 14.88
CA VAL A 137 -9.15 -4.67 13.65
C VAL A 137 -8.11 -5.76 13.87
N GLY A 138 -7.35 -5.70 14.97
CA GLY A 138 -6.38 -6.73 15.33
C GLY A 138 -7.03 -8.11 15.51
N VAL A 139 -8.13 -8.18 16.26
CA VAL A 139 -8.88 -9.43 16.50
C VAL A 139 -9.48 -9.98 15.20
N ILE A 140 -10.04 -9.11 14.35
CA ILE A 140 -10.65 -9.50 13.08
C ILE A 140 -9.59 -10.00 12.10
N LEU A 141 -8.44 -9.34 12.00
CA LEU A 141 -7.37 -9.73 11.08
C LEU A 141 -6.59 -10.96 11.53
N TRP A 142 -6.49 -11.20 12.85
CA TRP A 142 -5.73 -12.30 13.44
C TRP A 142 -5.92 -13.65 12.75
N PRO A 143 -7.14 -14.19 12.55
CA PRO A 143 -7.32 -15.49 11.89
C PRO A 143 -6.87 -15.48 10.42
N PHE A 144 -6.96 -14.36 9.72
CA PHE A 144 -6.66 -14.28 8.28
C PHE A 144 -5.17 -14.12 8.02
N VAL A 145 -4.45 -13.40 8.87
CA VAL A 145 -2.98 -13.31 8.77
C VAL A 145 -2.29 -14.65 9.06
N MET A 146 -3.02 -15.60 9.65
CA MET A 146 -2.56 -16.98 9.84
C MET A 146 -2.54 -17.82 8.54
N LEU A 147 -3.01 -17.27 7.41
CA LEU A 147 -2.95 -17.91 6.10
C LEU A 147 -1.56 -17.71 5.46
N LYS A 148 -1.10 -18.69 4.66
CA LYS A 148 0.34 -18.86 4.38
C LYS A 148 0.90 -18.09 3.18
N SER A 149 0.15 -17.85 2.10
CA SER A 149 0.80 -17.34 0.89
C SER A 149 -0.10 -16.55 -0.05
N PRO A 150 0.30 -15.33 -0.47
CA PRO A 150 -0.38 -14.53 -1.50
C PRO A 150 -0.39 -15.17 -2.89
N MET A 151 0.39 -16.23 -3.15
CA MET A 151 0.45 -16.89 -4.47
C MET A 151 -0.93 -17.38 -4.94
N HIS A 152 -1.82 -17.74 -4.01
CA HIS A 152 -3.20 -18.14 -4.29
C HIS A 152 -4.24 -17.03 -4.03
N PHE A 153 -3.81 -15.80 -3.70
CA PHE A 153 -4.66 -14.65 -3.36
C PHE A 153 -4.52 -13.48 -4.33
N TRP A 154 -4.21 -13.71 -5.60
CA TRP A 154 -4.23 -12.64 -6.60
C TRP A 154 -5.62 -11.98 -6.74
N GLN A 155 -6.68 -12.72 -6.40
CA GLN A 155 -8.04 -12.20 -6.27
C GLN A 155 -8.15 -11.14 -5.18
N VAL A 156 -7.43 -11.29 -4.06
CA VAL A 156 -7.43 -10.30 -2.97
C VAL A 156 -6.87 -8.97 -3.45
N SER A 157 -5.78 -8.99 -4.22
CA SER A 157 -5.22 -7.77 -4.81
C SER A 157 -6.18 -7.12 -5.82
N ILE A 158 -6.94 -7.91 -6.59
CA ILE A 158 -7.98 -7.38 -7.47
C ILE A 158 -9.08 -6.69 -6.65
N VAL A 159 -9.57 -7.32 -5.58
CA VAL A 159 -10.61 -6.71 -4.74
C VAL A 159 -10.11 -5.42 -4.12
N ALA A 160 -8.89 -5.42 -3.58
CA ALA A 160 -8.25 -4.22 -3.03
C ALA A 160 -8.13 -3.11 -4.09
N THR A 161 -7.68 -3.45 -5.30
CA THR A 161 -7.54 -2.51 -6.42
C THR A 161 -8.88 -1.92 -6.86
N VAL A 162 -9.89 -2.77 -7.08
CA VAL A 162 -11.24 -2.33 -7.49
C VAL A 162 -11.83 -1.43 -6.41
N SER A 163 -11.70 -1.78 -5.13
CA SER A 163 -12.19 -0.96 -4.04
C SER A 163 -11.53 0.43 -4.00
N THR A 164 -10.21 0.55 -4.22
CA THR A 164 -9.53 1.85 -4.30
C THR A 164 -9.99 2.65 -5.51
N VAL A 165 -10.07 2.05 -6.70
CA VAL A 165 -10.49 2.75 -7.92
C VAL A 165 -11.93 3.24 -7.79
N THR A 166 -12.82 2.42 -7.26
CA THR A 166 -14.21 2.84 -6.97
C THR A 166 -14.26 3.92 -5.91
N ALA A 167 -13.47 3.82 -4.83
CA ALA A 167 -13.39 4.85 -3.80
C ALA A 167 -12.94 6.20 -4.40
N VAL A 168 -11.93 6.20 -5.28
CA VAL A 168 -11.50 7.42 -5.98
C VAL A 168 -12.58 7.99 -6.86
N ALA A 169 -13.28 7.17 -7.65
CA ALA A 169 -14.38 7.66 -8.47
C ALA A 169 -15.45 8.36 -7.61
N LEU A 170 -15.77 7.80 -6.44
CA LEU A 170 -16.69 8.42 -5.48
C LEU A 170 -16.11 9.68 -4.82
N ILE A 171 -14.81 9.74 -4.50
CA ILE A 171 -14.14 10.95 -4.01
C ILE A 171 -14.24 12.07 -5.05
N MET A 172 -13.95 11.77 -6.32
CA MET A 172 -14.03 12.71 -7.43
C MET A 172 -15.47 13.19 -7.66
N PHE A 173 -16.45 12.32 -7.46
CA PHE A 173 -17.86 12.71 -7.47
C PHE A 173 -18.21 13.63 -6.28
N GLY A 174 -17.67 13.37 -5.09
CA GLY A 174 -17.84 14.22 -3.91
C GLY A 174 -17.27 15.62 -4.13
N TYR A 175 -16.08 15.70 -4.71
CA TYR A 175 -15.48 16.96 -5.12
C TYR A 175 -16.39 17.76 -6.07
N PHE A 176 -16.99 17.10 -7.06
CA PHE A 176 -17.91 17.77 -7.98
C PHE A 176 -19.13 18.38 -7.26
N LEU A 177 -19.67 17.69 -6.25
CA LEU A 177 -20.77 18.20 -5.43
C LEU A 177 -20.33 19.37 -4.54
N ASP A 178 -19.14 19.27 -3.94
CA ASP A 178 -18.64 20.21 -2.94
C ASP A 178 -18.00 21.47 -3.57
N ALA A 179 -17.58 21.41 -4.84
CA ALA A 179 -16.82 22.46 -5.52
C ALA A 179 -17.47 23.86 -5.43
N LYS A 180 -18.77 23.97 -5.69
CA LYS A 180 -19.45 25.29 -5.69
C LYS A 180 -19.49 25.95 -4.31
N GLY A 181 -19.56 25.15 -3.25
CA GLY A 181 -19.69 25.64 -1.87
C GLY A 181 -18.34 25.84 -1.18
N CYS A 182 -17.43 24.87 -1.33
CA CYS A 182 -16.18 24.84 -0.57
C CYS A 182 -15.08 25.68 -1.23
N GLN A 183 -14.98 25.68 -2.57
CA GLN A 183 -13.89 26.35 -3.29
C GLN A 183 -13.87 27.86 -3.05
N GLN A 184 -15.03 28.49 -2.84
CA GLN A 184 -15.11 29.93 -2.59
C GLN A 184 -14.57 30.31 -1.20
N LEU A 185 -14.54 29.36 -0.27
CA LEU A 185 -14.11 29.52 1.10
C LEU A 185 -12.69 28.99 1.33
N SER A 186 -12.07 28.37 0.31
CA SER A 186 -10.76 27.74 0.46
C SER A 186 -9.67 28.77 0.69
N THR A 187 -8.97 28.65 1.83
CA THR A 187 -7.74 29.38 2.11
C THR A 187 -6.55 28.44 2.10
N TYR A 188 -5.34 28.98 1.92
CA TYR A 188 -4.12 28.19 1.80
C TYR A 188 -3.13 28.61 2.90
N PRO A 189 -2.62 27.65 3.68
CA PRO A 189 -1.73 27.97 4.80
C PRO A 189 -0.38 28.51 4.30
N GLU A 190 0.28 29.30 5.15
CA GLU A 190 1.66 29.68 4.90
C GLU A 190 2.60 28.48 4.97
N PHE A 191 3.71 28.57 4.23
CA PHE A 191 4.71 27.50 4.20
C PHE A 191 5.37 27.31 5.57
N SER A 192 5.37 26.07 6.05
CA SER A 192 6.09 25.66 7.26
C SER A 192 7.08 24.54 6.93
N PRO A 193 8.39 24.69 7.22
CA PRO A 193 9.38 23.65 6.97
C PRO A 193 9.06 22.31 7.64
N ALA A 194 8.50 22.33 8.86
CA ALA A 194 8.12 21.13 9.58
C ALA A 194 6.94 20.41 8.91
N ALA A 195 5.91 21.16 8.51
CA ALA A 195 4.75 20.61 7.80
C ALA A 195 5.13 20.07 6.41
N ALA A 196 6.01 20.79 5.69
CA ALA A 196 6.57 20.37 4.42
C ALA A 196 7.36 19.06 4.54
N SER A 197 8.18 18.92 5.59
CA SER A 197 8.94 17.69 5.85
C SER A 197 8.04 16.49 6.13
N ASN A 198 7.02 16.64 6.97
CA ASN A 198 6.04 15.57 7.22
C ASN A 198 5.28 15.19 5.95
N SER A 199 4.95 16.19 5.13
CA SER A 199 4.21 15.97 3.87
C SER A 199 5.05 15.26 2.81
N LEU A 200 6.35 15.57 2.75
CA LEU A 200 7.28 14.83 1.92
C LEU A 200 7.33 13.35 2.33
N ALA A 201 7.38 13.06 3.64
CA ALA A 201 7.33 11.69 4.13
C ALA A 201 6.02 10.97 3.74
N THR A 202 4.88 11.65 3.82
CA THR A 202 3.58 11.13 3.37
C THR A 202 3.56 10.78 1.88
N ILE A 203 4.12 11.65 1.02
CA ILE A 203 4.18 11.37 -0.43
C ILE A 203 5.16 10.25 -0.74
N ILE A 204 6.32 10.20 -0.08
CA ILE A 204 7.28 9.10 -0.22
C ILE A 204 6.62 7.77 0.16
N PHE A 205 5.90 7.75 1.28
CA PHE A 205 5.16 6.58 1.72
C PHE A 205 4.06 6.18 0.72
N ALA A 206 3.34 7.15 0.14
CA ALA A 206 2.29 6.90 -0.85
C ALA A 206 2.77 6.21 -2.13
N TYR A 207 4.02 6.45 -2.54
CA TYR A 207 4.68 5.75 -3.66
C TYR A 207 5.58 4.59 -3.20
N GLY A 208 5.45 4.15 -1.95
CA GLY A 208 6.15 3.00 -1.40
C GLY A 208 5.69 1.67 -2.01
N GLY A 209 6.44 0.61 -1.73
CA GLY A 209 6.15 -0.75 -2.23
C GLY A 209 7.37 -1.53 -2.73
N HIS A 210 8.56 -0.91 -2.74
CA HIS A 210 9.80 -1.53 -3.20
C HIS A 210 10.13 -2.89 -2.59
N PRO A 211 9.86 -3.15 -1.29
CA PRO A 211 10.04 -4.49 -0.71
C PRO A 211 9.38 -5.63 -1.47
N CYS A 212 8.21 -5.37 -2.07
CA CYS A 212 7.40 -6.37 -2.75
C CYS A 212 7.82 -6.57 -4.22
N ILE A 213 8.52 -5.60 -4.81
CA ILE A 213 8.85 -5.58 -6.25
C ILE A 213 9.59 -6.85 -6.71
N PRO A 214 10.68 -7.28 -6.06
CA PRO A 214 11.41 -8.48 -6.48
C PRO A 214 10.56 -9.76 -6.38
N THR A 215 9.72 -9.87 -5.34
CA THR A 215 8.76 -10.96 -5.19
C THR A 215 7.70 -10.93 -6.30
N ILE A 216 7.20 -9.73 -6.64
CA ILE A 216 6.24 -9.58 -7.74
C ILE A 216 6.84 -10.08 -9.06
N VAL A 217 8.09 -9.73 -9.36
CA VAL A 217 8.80 -10.20 -10.56
C VAL A 217 9.14 -11.68 -10.48
N HIS A 218 9.44 -12.19 -9.28
CA HIS A 218 9.67 -13.60 -9.04
C HIS A 218 8.48 -14.42 -9.52
N ASP A 219 7.29 -14.11 -9.02
CA ASP A 219 6.06 -14.89 -9.18
C ASP A 219 5.39 -14.74 -10.55
N MET A 220 5.94 -13.92 -11.44
CA MET A 220 5.46 -13.78 -12.82
C MET A 220 5.79 -15.02 -13.67
N LYS A 221 4.84 -15.42 -14.51
CA LYS A 221 5.06 -16.39 -15.61
C LYS A 221 6.11 -15.88 -16.61
N THR A 222 6.05 -14.59 -16.94
CA THR A 222 6.95 -13.91 -17.88
C THR A 222 7.65 -12.71 -17.22
N PRO A 223 8.65 -12.96 -16.33
CA PRO A 223 9.34 -11.91 -15.58
C PRO A 223 9.98 -10.83 -16.46
N GLN A 224 10.32 -11.14 -17.72
CA GLN A 224 10.92 -10.20 -18.68
C GLN A 224 10.00 -9.01 -19.01
N HIS A 225 8.71 -9.10 -18.70
CA HIS A 225 7.75 -8.00 -18.86
C HIS A 225 7.64 -7.08 -17.63
N PHE A 226 8.57 -7.15 -16.66
CA PHE A 226 8.57 -6.29 -15.47
C PHE A 226 8.54 -4.79 -15.84
N PHE A 227 9.24 -4.36 -16.89
CA PHE A 227 9.25 -2.94 -17.29
C PHE A 227 7.86 -2.45 -17.68
N ARG A 228 7.14 -3.22 -18.51
CA ARG A 228 5.75 -2.92 -18.90
C ARG A 228 4.84 -2.91 -17.68
N THR A 229 5.09 -3.82 -16.75
CA THR A 229 4.34 -3.94 -15.50
C THR A 229 4.45 -2.66 -14.67
N PHE A 230 5.67 -2.23 -14.38
CA PHE A 230 5.90 -1.03 -13.57
C PHE A 230 5.49 0.23 -14.30
N LEU A 231 5.75 0.33 -15.60
CA LEU A 231 5.34 1.50 -16.39
C LEU A 231 3.83 1.74 -16.30
N LEU A 232 3.02 0.71 -16.56
CA LEU A 232 1.56 0.84 -16.49
C LEU A 232 1.07 1.10 -15.06
N SER A 233 1.68 0.45 -14.06
CA SER A 233 1.31 0.64 -12.65
C SER A 233 1.55 2.08 -12.19
N TYR A 234 2.73 2.63 -12.47
CA TYR A 234 3.09 4.00 -12.08
C TYR A 234 2.35 5.07 -12.89
N ILE A 235 2.05 4.83 -14.17
CA ILE A 235 1.12 5.70 -14.92
C ILE A 235 -0.26 5.71 -14.26
N GLY A 236 -0.79 4.53 -13.91
CA GLY A 236 -2.07 4.42 -13.22
C GLY A 236 -2.07 5.14 -11.87
N LEU A 237 -1.03 4.95 -11.05
CA LEU A 237 -0.85 5.63 -9.77
C LEU A 237 -0.83 7.15 -9.94
N PHE A 238 -0.04 7.66 -10.89
CA PHE A 238 0.05 9.09 -11.15
C PHE A 238 -1.29 9.69 -11.57
N LEU A 239 -2.02 9.00 -12.46
CA LEU A 239 -3.36 9.40 -12.91
C LEU A 239 -4.41 9.34 -11.80
N LEU A 240 -4.22 8.50 -10.78
CA LEU A 240 -5.13 8.39 -9.64
C LEU A 240 -4.78 9.41 -8.55
N TYR A 241 -3.50 9.58 -8.24
CA TYR A 241 -3.01 10.41 -7.15
C TYR A 241 -3.09 11.90 -7.47
N THR A 242 -2.70 12.28 -8.69
CA THR A 242 -2.57 13.70 -9.07
C THR A 242 -3.91 14.43 -9.08
N PRO A 243 -4.99 13.92 -9.70
CA PRO A 243 -6.28 14.60 -9.68
C PRO A 243 -6.89 14.67 -8.28
N VAL A 244 -6.77 13.60 -7.49
CA VAL A 244 -7.28 13.58 -6.11
C VAL A 244 -6.58 14.64 -5.26
N SER A 245 -5.26 14.75 -5.39
CA SER A 245 -4.44 15.74 -4.65
C SER A 245 -4.75 17.17 -5.07
N LEU A 246 -4.77 17.44 -6.38
CA LEU A 246 -4.99 18.78 -6.93
C LEU A 246 -6.39 19.32 -6.64
N LEU A 247 -7.42 18.51 -6.87
CA LEU A 247 -8.80 18.94 -6.64
C LEU A 247 -9.10 19.04 -5.14
N GLY A 248 -8.57 18.13 -4.32
CA GLY A 248 -8.69 18.24 -2.87
C GLY A 248 -8.04 19.51 -2.33
N PHE A 249 -6.85 19.84 -2.84
CA PHE A 249 -6.16 21.10 -2.55
C PHE A 249 -7.03 22.31 -2.91
N TRP A 250 -7.55 22.39 -4.15
CA TRP A 250 -8.32 23.56 -4.59
C TRP A 250 -9.71 23.71 -3.99
N ILE A 251 -10.41 22.60 -3.74
CA ILE A 251 -11.80 22.63 -3.31
C ILE A 251 -11.91 22.92 -1.81
N TYR A 252 -11.05 22.32 -1.01
CA TYR A 252 -11.15 22.41 0.45
C TYR A 252 -10.10 23.35 1.07
N GLY A 253 -8.94 23.56 0.45
CA GLY A 253 -7.89 24.38 1.05
C GLY A 253 -7.49 23.87 2.43
N ASP A 254 -7.25 24.78 3.38
CA ASP A 254 -6.92 24.48 4.78
C ASP A 254 -8.00 23.73 5.58
N SER A 255 -9.21 23.54 5.03
CA SER A 255 -10.24 22.70 5.63
C SER A 255 -10.07 21.21 5.34
N VAL A 256 -9.07 20.82 4.53
CA VAL A 256 -8.72 19.40 4.34
C VAL A 256 -8.25 18.82 5.68
N SER A 257 -8.97 17.83 6.15
CA SER A 257 -8.53 17.00 7.28
C SER A 257 -7.44 15.99 6.86
N ASP A 258 -6.83 15.31 7.83
CA ASP A 258 -5.77 14.32 7.58
C ASP A 258 -6.15 13.21 6.58
N SER A 259 -7.45 12.96 6.41
CA SER A 259 -7.98 12.09 5.36
C SER A 259 -9.00 12.84 4.54
N ILE A 260 -8.82 12.87 3.23
CA ILE A 260 -9.76 13.50 2.32
C ILE A 260 -11.19 12.97 2.42
N ILE A 261 -11.34 11.71 2.85
CA ILE A 261 -12.64 11.08 3.09
C ILE A 261 -13.42 11.90 4.12
N SER A 262 -12.77 12.28 5.22
CA SER A 262 -13.41 13.02 6.31
C SER A 262 -13.76 14.47 5.92
N SER A 263 -13.17 14.99 4.84
CA SER A 263 -13.45 16.34 4.32
C SER A 263 -14.67 16.41 3.38
N ILE A 264 -15.13 15.26 2.84
CA ILE A 264 -16.30 15.21 1.96
C ILE A 264 -17.58 15.53 2.74
N GLN A 265 -18.37 16.48 2.24
CA GLN A 265 -19.53 17.01 2.97
C GLN A 265 -20.73 16.07 2.96
N ASN A 266 -20.92 15.30 1.89
CA ASN A 266 -22.04 14.35 1.80
C ASN A 266 -21.78 13.09 2.66
N ASP A 267 -22.53 12.96 3.76
CA ASP A 267 -22.38 11.85 4.73
C ASP A 267 -22.57 10.45 4.12
N THR A 268 -23.52 10.29 3.20
CA THR A 268 -23.78 8.99 2.56
C THR A 268 -22.64 8.58 1.64
N LEU A 269 -22.13 9.54 0.85
CA LEU A 269 -20.98 9.33 -0.01
C LEU A 269 -19.73 9.03 0.82
N ARG A 270 -19.48 9.82 1.88
CA ARG A 270 -18.37 9.63 2.81
C ARG A 270 -18.38 8.23 3.44
N ARG A 271 -19.55 7.76 3.90
CA ARG A 271 -19.71 6.39 4.43
C ARG A 271 -19.41 5.32 3.37
N GLY A 272 -19.93 5.48 2.15
CA GLY A 272 -19.64 4.56 1.04
C GLY A 272 -18.15 4.45 0.71
N ILE A 273 -17.45 5.60 0.65
CA ILE A 273 -16.00 5.67 0.44
C ILE A 273 -15.27 5.01 1.61
N SER A 274 -15.68 5.27 2.84
CA SER A 274 -15.06 4.67 4.05
C SER A 274 -15.14 3.15 4.03
N ILE A 275 -16.27 2.57 3.60
CA ILE A 275 -16.44 1.11 3.45
C ILE A 275 -15.48 0.56 2.39
N LEU A 276 -15.38 1.21 1.22
CA LEU A 276 -14.48 0.77 0.15
C LEU A 276 -13.01 0.83 0.58
N ILE A 277 -12.60 1.90 1.26
CA ILE A 277 -11.24 2.03 1.80
C ILE A 277 -11.01 1.03 2.94
N ALA A 278 -11.99 0.73 3.78
CA ALA A 278 -11.88 -0.33 4.79
C ALA A 278 -11.65 -1.71 4.14
N ILE A 279 -12.37 -2.02 3.05
CA ILE A 279 -12.17 -3.25 2.27
C ILE A 279 -10.75 -3.29 1.69
N HIS A 280 -10.31 -2.20 1.04
CA HIS A 280 -8.96 -2.09 0.51
C HIS A 280 -7.93 -2.39 1.61
N VAL A 281 -7.98 -1.64 2.71
CA VAL A 281 -6.97 -1.70 3.77
C VAL A 281 -6.97 -3.07 4.45
N PHE A 282 -8.14 -3.69 4.68
CA PHE A 282 -8.21 -5.05 5.21
C PHE A 282 -7.35 -6.01 4.38
N PHE A 283 -7.53 -5.99 3.06
CA PHE A 283 -6.79 -6.85 2.15
C PHE A 283 -5.32 -6.47 2.01
N SER A 284 -5.00 -5.17 1.99
CA SER A 284 -3.62 -4.68 1.96
C SER A 284 -2.83 -5.08 3.22
N VAL A 285 -3.46 -5.08 4.40
CA VAL A 285 -2.82 -5.59 5.63
C VAL A 285 -2.49 -7.08 5.51
N LEU A 286 -3.38 -7.89 4.97
CA LEU A 286 -3.12 -9.33 4.79
C LEU A 286 -1.93 -9.58 3.86
N ILE A 287 -1.80 -8.78 2.80
CA ILE A 287 -0.69 -8.89 1.84
C ILE A 287 0.63 -8.45 2.51
N ILE A 288 0.67 -7.24 3.08
CA ILE A 288 1.90 -6.64 3.60
C ILE A 288 2.39 -7.33 4.88
N ALA A 289 1.50 -7.86 5.74
CA ALA A 289 1.91 -8.51 6.98
C ALA A 289 2.53 -9.90 6.75
N ASN A 290 2.22 -10.54 5.62
CA ASN A 290 2.60 -11.93 5.36
C ASN A 290 4.13 -12.17 5.41
N PRO A 291 4.99 -11.36 4.76
CA PRO A 291 6.45 -11.48 4.86
C PRO A 291 7.00 -11.31 6.29
N LEU A 292 6.46 -10.40 7.10
CA LEU A 292 6.88 -10.21 8.49
C LEU A 292 6.62 -11.44 9.35
N LEU A 293 5.41 -11.98 9.23
CA LEU A 293 5.01 -13.16 9.98
C LEU A 293 5.84 -14.36 9.55
N GLN A 294 6.10 -14.48 8.25
CA GLN A 294 6.99 -15.50 7.70
C GLN A 294 8.42 -15.40 8.29
N SER A 295 9.00 -14.20 8.35
CA SER A 295 10.31 -14.01 8.97
C SER A 295 10.30 -14.39 10.46
N SER A 296 9.26 -13.97 11.19
CA SER A 296 9.11 -14.27 12.61
C SER A 296 9.05 -15.78 12.86
N GLU A 297 8.28 -16.53 12.07
CA GLU A 297 8.20 -18.00 12.16
C GLU A 297 9.55 -18.69 12.00
N GLN A 298 10.43 -18.14 11.18
CA GLN A 298 11.78 -18.70 10.98
C GLN A 298 12.63 -18.52 12.21
N VAL A 299 12.59 -17.33 12.81
CA VAL A 299 13.31 -17.02 14.06
C VAL A 299 12.82 -17.92 15.19
N PHE A 300 11.51 -18.17 15.27
CA PHE A 300 10.90 -19.01 16.32
C PHE A 300 10.81 -20.50 15.99
N GLY A 301 11.29 -20.94 14.81
CA GLY A 301 11.30 -22.35 14.42
C GLY A 301 9.91 -22.99 14.29
N VAL A 302 8.88 -22.22 13.94
CA VAL A 302 7.48 -22.69 13.86
C VAL A 302 7.34 -23.73 12.75
N LYS A 303 6.94 -24.96 13.11
CA LYS A 303 6.73 -26.06 12.17
C LYS A 303 5.44 -25.84 11.37
N GLN A 304 5.53 -26.05 10.06
CA GLN A 304 4.41 -25.86 9.13
C GLN A 304 3.63 -27.17 8.97
N ALA A 305 2.31 -27.16 9.18
CA ALA A 305 1.45 -28.32 8.98
C ALA A 305 0.43 -28.07 7.86
N LYS A 306 0.35 -28.99 6.88
CA LYS A 306 -0.73 -29.00 5.87
C LYS A 306 -2.00 -29.55 6.51
N TYR A 307 -3.14 -28.86 6.37
CA TYR A 307 -4.42 -29.30 6.92
C TYR A 307 -5.47 -29.50 5.82
N GLY A 308 -5.53 -30.71 5.24
CA GLY A 308 -6.54 -31.10 4.24
C GLY A 308 -6.40 -30.41 2.87
N ASN A 309 -7.52 -30.25 2.15
CA ASN A 309 -7.61 -29.53 0.86
C ASN A 309 -7.61 -27.99 1.03
N PHE A 310 -7.66 -27.49 2.26
CA PHE A 310 -7.49 -26.07 2.58
C PHE A 310 -6.05 -25.81 3.01
N GLU A 311 -5.61 -24.60 2.70
CA GLU A 311 -4.23 -24.14 2.75
C GLU A 311 -3.55 -24.38 4.11
N THR A 312 -2.23 -24.51 4.08
CA THR A 312 -1.37 -24.64 5.26
C THR A 312 -1.70 -23.54 6.28
N VAL A 313 -2.34 -23.88 7.40
CA VAL A 313 -2.61 -22.93 8.49
C VAL A 313 -1.32 -22.74 9.28
N ARG A 314 -0.97 -21.49 9.60
CA ARG A 314 0.10 -21.18 10.56
C ARG A 314 -0.38 -21.61 11.95
N ILE A 315 -0.14 -22.87 12.31
CA ILE A 315 -0.41 -23.35 13.67
C ILE A 315 0.71 -22.79 14.55
N ILE A 316 0.46 -21.66 15.19
CA ILE A 316 1.20 -21.26 16.38
C ILE A 316 0.82 -22.27 17.46
N LEU A 317 1.57 -23.38 17.55
CA LEU A 317 1.56 -24.16 18.77
C LEU A 317 2.19 -23.25 19.84
N VAL A 318 1.34 -22.56 20.60
CA VAL A 318 1.70 -22.11 21.93
C VAL A 318 1.88 -23.41 22.72
N SER A 319 3.11 -23.94 22.69
CA SER A 319 3.57 -25.01 23.57
C SER A 319 3.82 -24.45 24.96
#